data_AF-A0A2H3CMF0-F1
#
_entry.id   AF-A0A2H3CMF0-F1
#
_cell.length_a   1.000
_cell.length_b   1.000
_cell.length_c   1.000
_cell.angle_alpha   90.00
_cell.angle_beta   90.00
_cell.angle_gamma   90.00
#
_symmetry.space_group_name_H-M   'P 1'
#
loop_
_entity.id
_entity.type
_entity.pdbx_description
1 polymer ?
#
loop_
_entity_poly.entity_id
_entity_poly.type
_entity_poly.pdbx_seq_one_letter_code
_entity_poly.pdbx_strand_id
1 'polypeptide(L)'
;MTSLLKTLFCLSFVVPYVFGQDHTQCVDSGSDWYTSVVGETPCRTYERLRKLCNSQYVLGALNPNTPPDTCDDQIADCCCNSIAFGLSMLCLTCQQGIGNGNGIDAGVGAYQLYLKHGTNSFCTPNTNLSFTTGIQAAVCNDNLKIHNDFYQTFWSDGPWFYTYIREQMETINAADGNNSFTHFNLAFRIHVASKINDTTFAVDVNVNLTVDIAFPINVNVTSTVDIAFPVNITFTCRVAITFTFTDDVTFPVDLE
;
A
#
# COMPACT_ATOMS: atom_id res chain seq x y z
N MET A 1 -24.55 -72.95 7.87
CA MET A 1 -24.93 -71.58 7.46
C MET A 1 -24.50 -70.63 8.60
N THR A 2 -23.21 -70.32 8.76
CA THR A 2 -22.51 -69.12 8.21
C THR A 2 -23.34 -67.85 8.37
N SER A 3 -23.22 -67.12 9.49
CA SER A 3 -22.30 -65.97 9.71
C SER A 3 -22.45 -64.85 8.66
N LEU A 4 -22.97 -63.69 9.05
CA LEU A 4 -22.19 -62.45 8.95
C LEU A 4 -22.76 -61.33 9.83
N LEU A 5 -22.04 -61.09 10.92
CA LEU A 5 -21.93 -59.86 11.68
C LEU A 5 -21.25 -58.78 10.81
N LYS A 6 -21.72 -57.52 10.89
CA LYS A 6 -21.09 -56.22 10.51
C LYS A 6 -21.85 -55.40 9.47
N THR A 7 -22.68 -54.46 9.95
CA THR A 7 -22.89 -53.18 9.25
C THR A 7 -23.20 -52.07 10.24
N LEU A 8 -22.18 -51.63 10.97
CA LEU A 8 -22.17 -50.37 11.69
C LEU A 8 -20.96 -49.60 11.14
N PHE A 9 -21.12 -48.74 10.15
CA PHE A 9 -20.11 -47.73 9.80
C PHE A 9 -20.71 -46.60 8.94
N CYS A 10 -20.65 -45.39 9.52
CA CYS A 10 -20.54 -44.09 8.86
C CYS A 10 -21.58 -43.67 7.81
N LEU A 11 -22.69 -43.10 8.26
CA LEU A 11 -23.27 -41.94 7.58
C LEU A 11 -22.36 -40.74 7.90
N SER A 12 -21.35 -40.57 7.06
CA SER A 12 -20.52 -39.37 7.01
C SER A 12 -21.42 -38.16 6.75
N PHE A 13 -21.41 -37.21 7.69
CA PHE A 13 -21.81 -35.85 7.46
C PHE A 13 -20.96 -35.29 6.31
N VAL A 14 -21.48 -35.30 5.09
CA VAL A 14 -20.97 -34.44 4.02
C VAL A 14 -21.50 -33.06 4.34
N VAL A 15 -20.80 -32.33 5.20
CA VAL A 15 -20.98 -30.88 5.28
C VAL A 15 -20.53 -30.34 3.92
N PRO A 16 -21.40 -29.72 3.11
CA PRO A 16 -20.94 -29.01 1.93
C PRO A 16 -20.04 -27.88 2.43
N TYR A 17 -18.73 -28.06 2.26
CA TYR A 17 -17.79 -26.95 2.30
C TYR A 17 -18.21 -26.02 1.16
N VAL A 18 -18.97 -24.98 1.48
CA VAL A 18 -19.08 -23.80 0.63
C VAL A 18 -17.71 -23.15 0.69
N PHE A 19 -16.83 -23.50 -0.26
CA PHE A 19 -15.67 -22.68 -0.54
C PHE A 19 -16.21 -21.36 -1.07
N GLY A 20 -16.34 -20.36 -0.19
CA GLY A 20 -16.35 -18.98 -0.65
C GLY A 20 -15.07 -18.79 -1.46
N GLN A 21 -15.21 -18.51 -2.75
CA GLN A 21 -14.07 -18.10 -3.57
C GLN A 21 -13.56 -16.80 -2.97
N ASP A 22 -12.41 -16.86 -2.30
CA ASP A 22 -11.70 -15.68 -1.85
C ASP A 22 -11.05 -15.04 -3.08
N HIS A 23 -11.73 -14.04 -3.65
CA HIS A 23 -11.27 -13.28 -4.81
C HIS A 23 -10.01 -12.45 -4.53
N THR A 24 -9.53 -12.44 -3.27
CA THR A 24 -8.22 -11.87 -2.93
C THR A 24 -7.07 -12.87 -3.12
N GLN A 25 -7.32 -14.16 -3.35
CA GLN A 25 -6.26 -15.13 -3.67
C GLN A 25 -5.99 -15.22 -5.16
N CYS A 26 -4.73 -15.48 -5.53
CA CYS A 26 -4.36 -15.75 -6.91
C CYS A 26 -4.69 -17.20 -7.29
N VAL A 27 -5.08 -17.39 -8.55
CA VAL A 27 -5.35 -18.72 -9.12
C VAL A 27 -4.05 -19.50 -9.32
N ASP A 28 -2.96 -18.81 -9.62
CA ASP A 28 -1.63 -19.37 -9.82
C ASP A 28 -0.55 -18.66 -8.97
N SER A 29 0.67 -19.19 -9.01
CA SER A 29 1.87 -18.60 -8.40
C SER A 29 2.46 -17.44 -9.21
N GLY A 30 1.78 -16.98 -10.26
CA GLY A 30 2.30 -16.00 -11.21
C GLY A 30 2.52 -14.61 -10.61
N SER A 31 1.93 -14.35 -9.44
CA SER A 31 2.09 -13.12 -8.65
C SER A 31 2.90 -13.33 -7.37
N ASP A 32 3.62 -14.45 -7.22
CA ASP A 32 4.44 -14.74 -6.04
C ASP A 32 5.63 -13.77 -5.92
N TRP A 33 6.15 -13.27 -7.05
CA TRP A 33 7.17 -12.22 -7.06
C TRP A 33 6.70 -10.95 -6.32
N TYR A 34 5.43 -10.57 -6.48
CA TYR A 34 4.83 -9.45 -5.75
C TYR A 34 4.56 -9.85 -4.30
N THR A 35 3.93 -11.00 -4.10
CA THR A 35 3.49 -11.47 -2.79
C THR A 35 4.65 -11.71 -1.83
N SER A 36 5.79 -12.19 -2.32
CA SER A 36 7.00 -12.44 -1.52
C SER A 36 7.62 -11.16 -0.96
N VAL A 37 7.46 -10.02 -1.65
CA VAL A 37 8.01 -8.72 -1.25
C VAL A 37 7.01 -7.93 -0.41
N VAL A 38 5.74 -7.90 -0.85
CA VAL A 38 4.67 -7.14 -0.19
C VAL A 38 4.13 -7.88 1.05
N GLY A 39 4.12 -9.22 1.02
CA GLY A 39 3.56 -10.08 2.07
C GLY A 39 2.06 -10.35 1.92
N GLU A 40 1.44 -9.86 0.84
CA GLU A 40 0.05 -10.11 0.48
C GLU A 40 -0.09 -10.09 -1.05
N THR A 41 -1.15 -10.71 -1.57
CA THR A 41 -1.43 -10.76 -3.01
C THR A 41 -1.77 -9.36 -3.54
N PRO A 42 -1.58 -9.08 -4.85
CA PRO A 42 -1.99 -7.79 -5.42
C PRO A 42 -3.49 -7.51 -5.26
N CYS A 43 -4.32 -8.55 -5.29
CA CYS A 43 -5.75 -8.42 -5.01
C CYS A 43 -6.06 -8.05 -3.57
N ARG A 44 -5.32 -8.60 -2.61
CA ARG A 44 -5.48 -8.25 -1.20
C ARG A 44 -5.08 -6.79 -0.95
N THR A 45 -3.97 -6.34 -1.55
CA THR A 45 -3.54 -4.94 -1.47
C THR A 45 -4.57 -4.00 -2.07
N TYR A 46 -5.11 -4.34 -3.26
CA TYR A 46 -6.17 -3.56 -3.89
C TYR A 46 -7.43 -3.48 -3.02
N GLU A 47 -7.89 -4.60 -2.48
CA GLU A 47 -9.05 -4.63 -1.58
C GLU A 47 -8.83 -3.73 -0.35
N ARG A 48 -7.67 -3.83 0.29
CA ARG A 48 -7.34 -3.03 1.48
C ARG A 48 -7.27 -1.54 1.16
N LEU A 49 -6.69 -1.15 0.03
CA LEU A 49 -6.66 0.24 -0.42
C LEU A 49 -8.09 0.81 -0.54
N ARG A 50 -9.00 0.07 -1.19
CA ARG A 50 -10.40 0.49 -1.36
C ARG A 50 -11.12 0.56 -0.01
N LYS A 51 -10.83 -0.37 0.91
CA LYS A 51 -11.39 -0.39 2.27
C LYS A 51 -11.06 0.84 3.11
N LEU A 52 -9.98 1.57 2.81
CA LEU A 52 -9.66 2.83 3.49
C LEU A 52 -10.76 3.89 3.28
N CYS A 53 -11.40 3.90 2.11
CA CYS A 53 -12.49 4.84 1.80
C CYS A 53 -13.88 4.21 1.91
N ASN A 54 -13.97 2.88 1.78
CA ASN A 54 -15.22 2.14 1.86
C ASN A 54 -15.03 0.85 2.68
N SER A 55 -15.28 0.92 3.99
CA SER A 55 -15.11 -0.24 4.89
C SER A 55 -15.93 -1.49 4.52
N GLN A 56 -16.96 -1.34 3.68
CA GLN A 56 -17.81 -2.44 3.20
C GLN A 56 -17.39 -2.96 1.83
N TYR A 57 -16.34 -2.38 1.22
CA TYR A 57 -15.81 -2.87 -0.05
C TYR A 57 -15.35 -4.31 0.11
N VAL A 58 -15.81 -5.18 -0.79
CA VAL A 58 -15.36 -6.57 -0.89
C VAL A 58 -14.97 -6.78 -2.33
N LEU A 59 -13.75 -7.26 -2.56
CA LEU A 59 -13.29 -7.53 -3.91
C LEU A 59 -14.05 -8.73 -4.48
N GLY A 60 -14.67 -8.53 -5.65
CA GLY A 60 -15.31 -9.59 -6.42
C GLY A 60 -14.40 -10.14 -7.52
N ALA A 61 -14.98 -10.99 -8.38
CA ALA A 61 -14.36 -11.36 -9.64
C ALA A 61 -14.27 -10.13 -10.55
N LEU A 62 -13.05 -9.81 -10.98
CA LEU A 62 -12.77 -8.70 -11.87
C LEU A 62 -13.18 -9.01 -13.31
N ASN A 63 -13.48 -7.95 -14.08
CA ASN A 63 -13.79 -8.07 -15.49
C ASN A 63 -12.54 -8.52 -16.27
N PRO A 64 -12.59 -9.60 -17.06
CA PRO A 64 -11.47 -10.01 -17.92
C PRO A 64 -11.09 -8.97 -18.99
N ASN A 65 -12.01 -8.07 -19.34
CA ASN A 65 -11.75 -6.98 -20.25
C ASN A 65 -11.18 -5.77 -19.50
N THR A 66 -10.22 -5.07 -20.10
CA THR A 66 -9.57 -3.93 -19.46
C THR A 66 -10.37 -2.63 -19.70
N PRO A 67 -10.58 -1.80 -18.66
CA PRO A 67 -10.11 -1.97 -17.28
C PRO A 67 -10.93 -3.02 -16.49
N PRO A 68 -10.29 -3.76 -15.56
CA PRO A 68 -10.93 -4.84 -14.80
C PRO A 68 -12.00 -4.40 -13.80
N ASP A 69 -11.90 -3.15 -13.36
CA ASP A 69 -12.77 -2.52 -12.38
C ASP A 69 -13.03 -1.07 -12.82
N THR A 70 -13.93 -0.40 -12.12
CA THR A 70 -14.15 1.04 -12.23
C THR A 70 -14.18 1.66 -10.84
N CYS A 71 -13.61 2.86 -10.71
CA CYS A 71 -13.71 3.61 -9.47
C CYS A 71 -15.14 4.16 -9.31
N ASP A 72 -15.89 3.59 -8.38
CA ASP A 72 -17.32 3.86 -8.13
C ASP A 72 -17.64 4.15 -6.64
N ASP A 73 -16.61 4.26 -5.80
CA ASP A 73 -16.78 4.54 -4.37
C ASP A 73 -17.27 5.97 -4.14
N GLN A 74 -18.19 6.16 -3.19
CA GLN A 74 -18.68 7.48 -2.81
C GLN A 74 -17.55 8.41 -2.35
N ILE A 75 -16.54 7.88 -1.64
CA ILE A 75 -15.29 8.58 -1.33
C ILE A 75 -14.24 8.04 -2.29
N ALA A 76 -14.02 8.77 -3.38
CA ALA A 76 -13.27 8.27 -4.52
C ALA A 76 -11.74 8.43 -4.40
N ASP A 77 -11.23 9.12 -3.36
CA ASP A 77 -9.80 9.40 -3.18
C ASP A 77 -8.91 8.13 -3.18
N CYS A 78 -9.43 7.00 -2.70
CA CYS A 78 -8.71 5.73 -2.67
C CYS A 78 -8.61 5.04 -4.04
N CYS A 79 -9.45 5.41 -5.02
CA CYS A 79 -9.47 4.80 -6.34
C CYS A 79 -9.23 5.76 -7.50
N CYS A 80 -9.43 7.07 -7.34
CA CYS A 80 -9.19 8.07 -8.38
C CYS A 80 -7.70 8.41 -8.56
N ASN A 81 -6.87 7.39 -8.75
CA ASN A 81 -5.43 7.49 -8.87
C ASN A 81 -4.87 6.35 -9.74
N SER A 82 -3.68 6.54 -10.30
CA SER A 82 -3.03 5.52 -11.16
C SER A 82 -2.58 4.29 -10.37
N ILE A 83 -2.35 4.41 -9.06
CA ILE A 83 -1.88 3.33 -8.20
C ILE A 83 -2.97 2.26 -8.04
N ALA A 84 -4.19 2.68 -7.72
CA ALA A 84 -5.36 1.80 -7.61
C ALA A 84 -5.67 1.11 -8.94
N PHE A 85 -5.56 1.83 -10.06
CA PHE A 85 -5.67 1.25 -11.39
C PHE A 85 -4.63 0.15 -11.63
N GLY A 86 -3.35 0.44 -11.37
CA GLY A 86 -2.28 -0.55 -11.53
C GLY A 86 -2.44 -1.78 -10.64
N LEU A 87 -2.85 -1.60 -9.38
CA LEU A 87 -3.17 -2.69 -8.47
C LEU A 87 -4.35 -3.53 -8.98
N SER A 88 -5.38 -2.91 -9.55
CA SER A 88 -6.50 -3.64 -10.15
C SER A 88 -6.06 -4.49 -11.35
N MET A 89 -5.10 -4.00 -12.15
CA MET A 89 -4.53 -4.74 -13.29
C MET A 89 -3.66 -5.93 -12.85
N LEU A 90 -2.84 -5.75 -11.81
CA LEU A 90 -2.11 -6.87 -11.20
C LEU A 90 -3.07 -7.88 -10.60
N CYS A 91 -4.11 -7.41 -9.90
CA CYS A 91 -5.12 -8.29 -9.35
C CYS A 91 -5.86 -9.08 -10.44
N LEU A 92 -6.19 -8.44 -11.57
CA LEU A 92 -6.80 -9.14 -12.70
C LEU A 92 -5.90 -10.29 -13.18
N THR A 93 -4.60 -10.01 -13.38
CA THR A 93 -3.64 -11.04 -13.79
C THR A 93 -3.57 -12.21 -12.80
N CYS A 94 -3.61 -11.90 -11.50
CA CYS A 94 -3.65 -12.85 -10.39
C CYS A 94 -4.95 -13.69 -10.39
N GLN A 95 -6.12 -13.09 -10.58
CA GLN A 95 -7.40 -13.80 -10.65
C GLN A 95 -7.56 -14.64 -11.93
N GLN A 96 -6.94 -14.23 -13.04
CA GLN A 96 -7.00 -15.00 -14.29
C GLN A 96 -5.99 -16.15 -14.32
N GLY A 97 -5.02 -16.20 -13.39
CA GLY A 97 -4.03 -17.26 -13.33
C GLY A 97 -3.09 -17.29 -14.54
N ILE A 98 -2.71 -16.10 -15.02
CA ILE A 98 -1.80 -15.95 -16.18
C ILE A 98 -0.54 -15.15 -15.85
N GLY A 99 -0.24 -14.96 -14.56
CA GLY A 99 0.94 -14.21 -14.10
C GLY A 99 2.27 -14.91 -14.39
N ASN A 100 2.24 -16.24 -14.55
CA ASN A 100 3.40 -17.04 -14.97
C ASN A 100 3.85 -16.75 -16.43
N GLY A 101 3.02 -16.05 -17.21
CA GLY A 101 3.34 -15.59 -18.56
C GLY A 101 3.61 -14.08 -18.62
N ASN A 102 3.02 -13.44 -19.63
CA ASN A 102 3.11 -11.99 -19.84
C ASN A 102 2.00 -11.21 -19.11
N GLY A 103 1.16 -11.87 -18.31
CA GLY A 103 0.04 -11.24 -17.63
C GLY A 103 -0.95 -10.56 -18.58
N ILE A 104 -1.67 -9.56 -18.06
CA ILE A 104 -2.67 -8.79 -18.82
C ILE A 104 -2.22 -7.34 -18.96
N ASP A 105 -2.05 -6.92 -20.21
CA ASP A 105 -1.84 -5.53 -20.58
C ASP A 105 -3.18 -4.82 -20.83
N ALA A 106 -3.18 -3.50 -20.64
CA ALA A 106 -4.29 -2.63 -20.99
C ALA A 106 -3.89 -1.69 -22.12
N GLY A 107 -4.78 -1.53 -23.10
CA GLY A 107 -4.58 -0.62 -24.22
C GLY A 107 -4.72 0.85 -23.82
N VAL A 108 -4.32 1.73 -24.73
CA VAL A 108 -4.54 3.18 -24.63
C VAL A 108 -6.01 3.48 -24.31
N GLY A 109 -6.25 4.37 -23.36
CA GLY A 109 -7.59 4.74 -22.90
C GLY A 109 -8.12 3.93 -21.71
N ALA A 110 -7.47 2.83 -21.33
CA ALA A 110 -7.98 1.95 -20.26
C ALA A 110 -8.07 2.66 -18.90
N TYR A 111 -7.04 3.42 -18.52
CA TYR A 111 -7.10 4.24 -17.31
C TYR A 111 -8.25 5.27 -17.36
N GLN A 112 -8.47 5.92 -18.49
CA GLN A 112 -9.56 6.89 -18.65
C GLN A 112 -10.93 6.22 -18.60
N LEU A 113 -11.03 4.92 -18.94
CA LEU A 113 -12.25 4.13 -18.71
C LEU A 113 -12.39 3.76 -17.23
N TYR A 114 -11.29 3.43 -16.55
CA TYR A 114 -11.29 3.10 -15.11
C TYR A 114 -11.80 4.27 -14.25
N LEU A 115 -11.48 5.50 -14.65
CA LEU A 115 -11.91 6.74 -14.00
C LEU A 115 -13.36 7.15 -14.27
N LYS A 116 -14.10 6.39 -15.09
CA LYS A 116 -15.50 6.67 -15.40
C LYS A 116 -16.42 5.83 -14.53
N HIS A 117 -17.56 6.43 -14.21
CA HIS A 117 -18.72 5.70 -13.69
C HIS A 117 -19.83 5.79 -14.74
N GLY A 118 -20.04 4.70 -15.47
CA GLY A 118 -20.88 4.70 -16.68
C GLY A 118 -20.29 5.58 -17.79
N THR A 119 -21.09 6.49 -18.35
CA THR A 119 -20.64 7.41 -19.42
C THR A 119 -20.03 8.71 -18.89
N ASN A 120 -20.06 8.94 -17.57
CA ASN A 120 -19.70 10.21 -16.97
C ASN A 120 -18.27 10.18 -16.43
N SER A 121 -17.57 11.32 -16.55
CA SER A 121 -16.33 11.55 -15.81
C SER A 121 -16.65 11.51 -14.31
N PHE A 122 -16.08 10.55 -13.58
CA PHE A 122 -16.33 10.38 -12.14
C PHE A 122 -15.17 10.94 -11.31
N CYS A 123 -13.94 10.55 -11.68
CA CYS A 123 -12.74 11.02 -11.00
C CYS A 123 -12.28 12.39 -11.50
N THR A 124 -12.71 13.45 -10.84
CA THR A 124 -12.15 14.79 -11.05
C THR A 124 -12.18 15.60 -9.74
N PRO A 125 -11.03 15.99 -9.17
CA PRO A 125 -9.66 15.73 -9.63
C PRO A 125 -9.18 14.29 -9.36
N ASN A 126 -8.19 13.82 -10.12
CA ASN A 126 -7.47 12.56 -9.87
C ASN A 126 -6.02 12.85 -9.44
N THR A 127 -5.41 11.95 -8.66
CA THR A 127 -4.01 12.05 -8.23
C THR A 127 -3.18 10.94 -8.86
N ASN A 128 -2.53 11.20 -9.99
CA ASN A 128 -1.62 10.22 -10.60
C ASN A 128 -0.30 10.16 -9.83
N LEU A 129 0.32 8.98 -9.81
CA LEU A 129 1.62 8.73 -9.16
C LEU A 129 1.67 9.07 -7.66
N SER A 130 0.50 9.23 -7.03
CA SER A 130 0.38 9.69 -5.64
C SER A 130 -1.02 9.45 -5.10
N PHE A 131 -1.14 9.53 -3.78
CA PHE A 131 -2.42 9.66 -3.10
C PHE A 131 -2.63 11.09 -2.61
N THR A 132 -3.88 11.47 -2.29
CA THR A 132 -4.12 12.68 -1.50
C THR A 132 -3.44 12.56 -0.14
N THR A 133 -3.09 13.67 0.51
CA THR A 133 -2.36 13.65 1.79
C THR A 133 -3.05 12.80 2.86
N GLY A 134 -4.39 12.86 2.93
CA GLY A 134 -5.18 12.06 3.87
C GLY A 134 -5.10 10.56 3.58
N ILE A 135 -5.20 10.17 2.30
CA ILE A 135 -5.09 8.76 1.91
C ILE A 135 -3.67 8.24 2.06
N GLN A 136 -2.65 9.02 1.72
CA GLN A 136 -1.26 8.63 1.97
C GLN A 136 -1.04 8.33 3.45
N ALA A 137 -1.50 9.20 4.35
CA ALA A 137 -1.41 8.97 5.79
C ALA A 137 -2.18 7.70 6.24
N ALA A 138 -3.34 7.43 5.65
CA ALA A 138 -4.12 6.23 5.94
C ALA A 138 -3.41 4.95 5.47
N VAL A 139 -2.82 4.95 4.27
CA VAL A 139 -1.97 3.88 3.74
C VAL A 139 -0.82 3.59 4.72
N CYS A 140 -0.18 4.64 5.23
CA CYS A 140 0.87 4.50 6.25
C CYS A 140 0.36 3.89 7.56
N ASN A 141 -0.73 4.43 8.09
CA ASN A 141 -1.28 4.02 9.39
C ASN A 141 -1.83 2.59 9.38
N ASP A 142 -2.37 2.13 8.24
CA ASP A 142 -2.85 0.75 8.08
C ASP A 142 -1.71 -0.23 7.72
N ASN A 143 -0.46 0.24 7.64
CA ASN A 143 0.68 -0.57 7.19
C ASN A 143 0.41 -1.24 5.83
N LEU A 144 -0.22 -0.49 4.92
CA LEU A 144 -0.47 -0.94 3.55
C LEU A 144 0.78 -0.66 2.72
N LYS A 145 1.43 -1.73 2.26
CA LYS A 145 2.68 -1.63 1.50
C LYS A 145 2.39 -1.42 0.01
N ILE A 146 2.62 -0.20 -0.45
CA ILE A 146 2.53 0.16 -1.87
C ILE A 146 3.94 0.31 -2.41
N HIS A 147 4.29 -0.53 -3.39
CA HIS A 147 5.63 -0.55 -3.98
C HIS A 147 5.96 0.79 -4.68
N ASN A 148 7.20 1.27 -4.54
CA ASN A 148 7.66 2.56 -5.06
C ASN A 148 7.41 2.76 -6.56
N ASP A 149 7.51 1.69 -7.36
CA ASP A 149 7.23 1.74 -8.81
C ASP A 149 5.84 2.32 -9.15
N PHE A 150 4.81 2.08 -8.33
CA PHE A 150 3.48 2.69 -8.54
C PHE A 150 3.46 4.21 -8.42
N TYR A 151 4.44 4.79 -7.71
CA TYR A 151 4.62 6.23 -7.57
C TYR A 151 5.54 6.83 -8.65
N GLN A 152 6.13 6.00 -9.51
CA GLN A 152 7.08 6.44 -10.54
C GLN A 152 6.57 6.16 -11.96
N THR A 153 5.81 5.09 -12.13
CA THR A 153 5.40 4.59 -13.45
C THR A 153 3.91 4.86 -13.72
N PHE A 154 3.63 5.68 -14.73
CA PHE A 154 2.28 5.93 -15.25
C PHE A 154 2.33 6.45 -16.67
N TRP A 155 1.49 5.92 -17.55
CA TRP A 155 1.32 6.40 -18.92
C TRP A 155 0.07 7.29 -19.01
N SER A 156 0.28 8.55 -19.39
CA SER A 156 -0.79 9.57 -19.39
C SER A 156 -1.95 9.28 -20.36
N ASP A 157 -1.69 8.50 -21.41
CA ASP A 157 -2.68 8.02 -22.38
C ASP A 157 -3.41 6.74 -21.89
N GLY A 158 -3.10 6.28 -20.67
CA GLY A 158 -3.81 5.25 -19.93
C GLY A 158 -3.52 3.78 -20.16
N PRO A 159 -2.50 3.33 -20.93
CA PRO A 159 -2.17 1.92 -21.01
C PRO A 159 -1.55 1.40 -19.70
N TRP A 160 -1.49 0.07 -19.61
CA TRP A 160 -0.81 -0.66 -18.54
C TRP A 160 -0.04 -1.84 -19.15
N PHE A 161 1.18 -2.08 -18.67
CA PHE A 161 2.03 -3.15 -19.18
C PHE A 161 2.51 -4.02 -18.02
N TYR A 162 1.98 -5.24 -17.91
CA TYR A 162 2.28 -6.15 -16.80
C TYR A 162 3.77 -6.50 -16.75
N THR A 163 4.34 -6.93 -17.88
CA THR A 163 5.75 -7.34 -17.93
C THR A 163 6.68 -6.19 -17.58
N TYR A 164 6.40 -4.97 -18.06
CA TYR A 164 7.20 -3.79 -17.73
C TYR A 164 7.20 -3.53 -16.22
N ILE A 165 6.02 -3.51 -15.60
CA ILE A 165 5.87 -3.24 -14.17
C ILE A 165 6.54 -4.33 -13.34
N ARG A 166 6.33 -5.61 -13.68
CA ARG A 166 7.00 -6.73 -13.00
C ARG A 166 8.52 -6.58 -13.04
N GLU A 167 9.09 -6.40 -14.23
CA GLU A 167 10.55 -6.31 -14.40
C GLU A 167 11.13 -5.06 -13.72
N GLN A 168 10.43 -3.92 -13.74
CA GLN A 168 10.83 -2.72 -12.99
C GLN A 168 10.83 -2.97 -11.49
N MET A 169 9.75 -3.53 -10.94
CA MET A 169 9.67 -3.83 -9.51
C MET A 169 10.75 -4.82 -9.08
N GLU A 170 10.98 -5.90 -9.82
CA GLU A 170 12.06 -6.86 -9.56
C GLU A 170 13.44 -6.20 -9.60
N THR A 171 13.67 -5.30 -10.56
CA THR A 171 14.93 -4.54 -10.67
C THR A 171 15.14 -3.61 -9.48
N ILE A 172 14.10 -2.87 -9.07
CA ILE A 172 14.12 -1.98 -7.91
C ILE A 172 14.36 -2.79 -6.63
N ASN A 173 13.65 -3.91 -6.44
CA ASN A 173 13.83 -4.79 -5.29
C ASN A 173 15.27 -5.31 -5.17
N ALA A 174 15.91 -5.65 -6.29
CA ALA A 174 17.30 -6.08 -6.31
C ALA A 174 18.28 -4.94 -5.98
N ALA A 175 17.98 -3.71 -6.39
CA ALA A 175 18.84 -2.55 -6.14
C ALA A 175 18.71 -1.99 -4.72
N ASP A 176 17.51 -1.97 -4.16
CA ASP A 176 17.17 -1.20 -2.95
C ASP A 176 17.26 -2.00 -1.65
N GLY A 177 17.57 -3.30 -1.69
CA GLY A 177 17.85 -4.11 -0.51
C GLY A 177 16.76 -4.06 0.58
N ASN A 178 15.48 -4.13 0.18
CA ASN A 178 14.25 -3.94 0.99
C ASN A 178 13.75 -2.50 1.21
N ASN A 179 14.31 -1.48 0.56
CA ASN A 179 13.78 -0.10 0.64
C ASN A 179 12.66 0.21 -0.39
N SER A 180 11.95 -0.81 -0.88
CA SER A 180 10.94 -0.69 -1.94
C SER A 180 9.60 -0.06 -1.52
N PHE A 181 9.51 0.42 -0.28
CA PHE A 181 8.32 0.98 0.36
C PHE A 181 8.68 2.26 1.14
N THR A 182 9.05 3.33 0.45
CA THR A 182 9.58 4.56 1.08
C THR A 182 8.58 5.70 1.17
N HIS A 183 7.42 5.60 0.53
CA HIS A 183 6.42 6.68 0.49
C HIS A 183 5.62 6.83 1.80
N PHE A 184 6.23 6.54 2.94
CA PHE A 184 5.64 6.79 4.26
C PHE A 184 5.94 8.23 4.70
N ASN A 185 4.94 9.11 4.60
CA ASN A 185 5.01 10.41 5.30
C ASN A 185 4.74 10.16 6.79
N LEU A 186 5.80 10.04 7.58
CA LEU A 186 5.71 9.95 9.03
C LEU A 186 5.42 11.35 9.60
N ALA A 187 4.15 11.75 9.57
CA ALA A 187 3.67 12.87 10.37
C ALA A 187 3.36 12.35 11.78
N PHE A 188 4.28 12.54 12.72
CA PHE A 188 4.02 12.24 14.13
C PHE A 188 3.61 13.52 14.86
N ARG A 189 2.56 13.42 15.67
CA ARG A 189 2.18 14.50 16.60
C ARG A 189 2.89 14.25 17.92
N ILE A 190 3.77 15.16 18.32
CA ILE A 190 4.23 15.20 19.70
C ILE A 190 3.22 16.02 20.49
N HIS A 191 2.48 15.34 21.38
CA HIS A 191 1.68 16.01 22.40
C HIS A 191 2.51 16.16 23.67
N VAL A 192 2.89 17.40 24.02
CA VAL A 192 3.52 17.69 25.30
C VAL A 192 2.53 18.45 26.16
N ALA A 193 2.02 17.78 27.20
CA ALA A 193 1.22 18.40 28.25
C ALA A 193 2.05 18.51 29.53
N SER A 194 2.07 19.71 30.12
CA SER A 194 2.64 19.95 31.44
C SER A 194 1.62 20.64 32.33
N LYS A 195 1.61 20.28 33.62
CA LYS A 195 0.69 20.83 34.60
C LYS A 195 1.46 21.64 35.63
N ILE A 196 1.16 22.94 35.75
CA ILE A 196 1.72 23.82 36.79
C ILE A 196 0.57 24.46 37.54
N ASN A 197 0.48 24.20 38.86
CA ASN A 197 -0.51 24.78 39.77
C ASN A 197 -1.96 24.72 39.23
N ASP A 198 -2.39 23.53 38.81
CA ASP A 198 -3.71 23.25 38.21
C ASP A 198 -4.01 23.87 36.84
N THR A 199 -3.07 24.61 36.26
CA THR A 199 -3.11 25.02 34.86
C THR A 199 -2.40 23.98 33.97
N THR A 200 -3.12 23.45 32.99
CA THR A 200 -2.55 22.56 31.97
C THR A 200 -2.11 23.38 30.77
N PHE A 201 -0.82 23.30 30.44
CA PHE A 201 -0.26 23.83 29.21
C PHE A 201 -0.05 22.66 28.26
N ALA A 202 -0.74 22.70 27.11
CA ALA A 202 -0.56 21.73 26.04
C ALA A 202 0.01 22.46 24.82
N VAL A 203 1.08 21.92 24.26
CA VAL A 203 1.64 22.37 22.99
C VAL A 203 1.56 21.19 22.03
N ASP A 204 0.82 21.37 20.95
CA ASP A 204 0.78 20.42 19.84
C ASP A 204 1.76 20.89 18.78
N VAL A 205 2.85 20.14 18.60
CA VAL A 205 3.84 20.40 17.54
C VAL A 205 3.58 19.43 16.40
N ASN A 206 3.23 19.97 15.23
CA ASN A 206 3.20 19.20 13.99
C ASN A 206 4.61 19.18 13.40
N VAL A 207 5.26 18.03 13.43
CA VAL A 207 6.55 17.82 12.77
C VAL A 207 6.30 17.10 11.45
N ASN A 208 6.56 17.79 10.34
CA ASN A 208 6.61 17.15 9.02
C ASN A 208 8.06 16.73 8.76
N LEU A 209 8.33 15.44 8.84
CA LEU A 209 9.63 14.89 8.46
C LEU A 209 9.55 14.43 6.99
N THR A 210 10.36 15.05 6.13
CA THR A 210 10.60 14.55 4.77
C THR A 210 11.98 13.89 4.77
N VAL A 211 12.04 12.58 4.53
CA VAL A 211 13.30 11.84 4.46
C VAL A 211 13.60 11.54 2.99
N ASP A 212 14.50 12.32 2.39
CA ASP A 212 15.10 11.95 1.10
C ASP A 212 16.31 11.05 1.36
N ILE A 213 16.16 9.76 1.05
CA ILE A 213 17.26 8.79 1.15
C ILE A 213 17.95 8.72 -0.22
N ALA A 214 19.03 9.48 -0.39
CA ALA A 214 19.96 9.34 -1.51
C ALA A 214 21.33 8.90 -0.96
N PHE A 215 21.84 7.75 -1.43
CA PHE A 215 23.20 7.30 -1.10
C PHE A 215 24.25 8.07 -1.93
N PRO A 216 25.43 8.40 -1.36
CA PRO A 216 25.94 8.04 -0.03
C PRO A 216 25.50 9.00 1.10
N ILE A 217 25.27 8.44 2.29
CA ILE A 217 24.51 9.01 3.42
C ILE A 217 25.07 10.36 3.92
N ASN A 218 24.33 11.44 3.70
CA ASN A 218 24.38 12.67 4.48
C ASN A 218 22.97 12.98 5.00
N VAL A 219 22.66 12.57 6.24
CA VAL A 219 21.37 12.90 6.88
C VAL A 219 21.45 14.31 7.45
N ASN A 220 21.06 15.31 6.66
CA ASN A 220 20.99 16.69 7.11
C ASN A 220 19.54 17.04 7.55
N VAL A 221 19.22 16.80 8.82
CA VAL A 221 17.90 17.16 9.38
C VAL A 221 17.88 18.65 9.69
N THR A 222 17.18 19.43 8.86
CA THR A 222 16.92 20.85 9.14
C THR A 222 15.48 20.96 9.63
N SER A 223 15.28 21.32 10.90
CA SER A 223 13.94 21.61 11.44
C SER A 223 13.87 23.07 11.88
N THR A 224 12.84 23.79 11.44
CA THR A 224 12.52 25.15 11.90
C THR A 224 11.29 25.08 12.79
N VAL A 225 11.42 25.53 14.03
CA VAL A 225 10.35 25.53 15.04
C VAL A 225 10.08 26.98 15.42
N ASP A 226 9.01 27.57 14.84
CA ASP A 226 8.55 28.90 15.19
C ASP A 226 7.54 28.82 16.33
N ILE A 227 7.94 29.28 17.52
CA ILE A 227 7.07 29.36 18.69
C ILE A 227 6.87 30.84 19.02
N ALA A 228 5.69 31.37 18.71
CA ALA A 228 5.30 32.72 19.08
C ALA A 228 4.40 32.69 20.32
N PHE A 229 4.85 33.29 21.42
CA PHE A 229 4.03 33.53 22.61
C PHE A 229 3.76 35.04 22.80
N PRO A 230 2.56 35.43 23.26
CA PRO A 230 2.25 36.82 23.60
C PRO A 230 2.80 37.27 24.97
N VAL A 231 3.65 36.49 25.65
CA VAL A 231 4.17 36.81 26.98
C VAL A 231 5.62 36.34 27.14
N ASN A 232 6.50 37.23 27.64
CA ASN A 232 7.91 36.97 27.93
C ASN A 232 8.05 35.94 29.05
N ILE A 233 8.07 34.66 28.71
CA ILE A 233 8.51 33.60 29.63
C ILE A 233 9.55 32.75 28.91
N THR A 234 10.79 32.81 29.39
CA THR A 234 11.91 32.05 28.84
C THR A 234 11.96 30.68 29.52
N PHE A 235 11.66 29.60 28.80
CA PHE A 235 11.94 28.23 29.27
C PHE A 235 13.07 27.64 28.43
N THR A 236 14.10 27.10 29.10
CA THR A 236 15.14 26.31 28.45
C THR A 236 14.66 24.86 28.38
N CYS A 237 14.06 24.46 27.26
CA CYS A 237 13.69 23.06 27.03
C CYS A 237 14.88 22.33 26.39
N ARG A 238 15.38 21.28 27.05
CA ARG A 238 16.40 20.38 26.49
C ARG A 238 15.70 19.13 25.99
N VAL A 239 15.39 19.08 24.70
CA VAL A 239 14.82 17.89 24.06
C VAL A 239 15.98 16.97 23.67
N ALA A 240 16.09 15.81 24.34
CA ALA A 240 17.02 14.76 23.95
C ALA A 240 16.25 13.74 23.10
N ILE A 241 16.50 13.73 21.80
CA ILE A 241 15.97 12.72 20.89
C ILE A 241 17.05 11.64 20.75
N THR A 242 16.80 10.45 21.31
CA THR A 242 17.67 9.28 21.15
C THR A 242 17.15 8.44 20.01
N PHE A 243 17.91 8.37 18.92
CA PHE A 243 17.66 7.42 17.85
C PHE A 243 18.40 6.12 18.18
N THR A 244 17.66 5.02 18.30
CA THR A 244 18.23 3.68 18.46
C THR A 244 18.13 2.99 17.12
N PHE A 245 19.28 2.75 16.47
CA PHE A 245 19.35 1.92 15.26
C PHE A 245 19.75 0.51 15.69
N THR A 246 19.02 -0.51 15.22
CA THR A 246 19.18 -1.93 15.62
C THR A 246 19.93 -2.77 14.59
N ASP A 247 20.72 -2.14 13.71
CA ASP A 247 21.45 -2.87 12.66
C ASP A 247 22.97 -2.88 12.94
N ASP A 248 23.53 -4.10 12.94
CA ASP A 248 24.97 -4.36 13.04
C ASP A 248 25.66 -3.98 11.72
N VAL A 249 26.24 -2.78 11.66
CA VAL A 249 27.07 -2.37 10.52
C VAL A 249 28.49 -2.90 10.72
N THR A 250 28.82 -3.99 10.02
CA THR A 250 30.19 -4.53 9.96
C THR A 250 30.93 -3.88 8.79
N PHE A 251 32.02 -3.17 9.05
CA PHE A 251 32.88 -2.62 8.00
C PHE A 251 34.07 -3.55 7.75
N PRO A 252 34.40 -3.90 6.49
CA PRO A 252 35.72 -4.43 6.19
C PRO A 252 36.76 -3.32 6.31
N VAL A 253 37.81 -3.56 7.09
CA VAL A 253 39.00 -2.70 7.15
C VAL A 253 40.03 -3.33 6.22
N ASP A 254 40.21 -2.74 5.04
CA ASP A 254 41.39 -3.00 4.22
C ASP A 254 42.51 -2.05 4.66
N LEU A 255 43.63 -2.63 5.10
CA LEU A 255 44.86 -1.90 5.42
C LEU A 255 45.77 -1.95 4.19
N GLU A 256 46.04 -0.80 3.58
CA GLU A 256 47.23 -0.59 2.72
C GLU A 256 48.45 -0.21 3.58
#